data_AF-A0A9D0Y384-F1
#
_entry.id   AF-A0A9D0Y384-F1
#
_cell.length_a   1.000
_cell.length_b   1.000
_cell.length_c   1.000
_cell.angle_alpha   90.00
_cell.angle_beta   90.00
_cell.angle_gamma   90.00
#
_symmetry.space_group_name_H-M   'P 1'
#
loop_
_entity.id
_entity.type
_entity.pdbx_description
1 polymer ?
#
loop_
_entity_poly.entity_id
_entity_poly.type
_entity_poly.pdbx_seq_one_letter_code
_entity_poly.pdbx_strand_id
1 'polypeptide(L)'
;MSKINCFRAINLNYNNNAITIEDETFHFDGESTLLSLQNGGGKSVLVQMMIAPLVRKRYRDTPDRDFASFFTTNRPTFILTEWVLDGGAGYVMVGMMVRRKQASGEEDSRDELDMVNFIYEYKEANNFDIHNVPVIEVNGK
;
A
#
# COMPACT_ATOMS: atom_id res chain seq x y z
N MET A 1 16.05 17.24 3.04
CA MET A 1 14.68 16.93 3.48
C MET A 1 14.38 15.49 3.12
N SER A 2 13.86 14.69 4.06
CA SER A 2 13.43 13.32 3.77
C SER A 2 12.43 13.30 2.62
N LYS A 3 12.54 12.31 1.73
CA LYS A 3 11.74 12.22 0.51
C LYS A 3 11.17 10.81 0.35
N ILE A 4 10.06 10.69 -0.37
CA ILE A 4 9.55 9.36 -0.77
C ILE A 4 10.50 8.79 -1.82
N ASN A 5 11.07 7.61 -1.55
CA ASN A 5 11.97 6.91 -2.45
C ASN A 5 11.20 6.00 -3.41
N CYS A 6 10.31 5.16 -2.87
CA CYS A 6 9.47 4.30 -3.69
C CYS A 6 8.14 3.96 -3.01
N PHE A 7 7.20 3.48 -3.81
CA PHE A 7 5.91 2.94 -3.38
C PHE A 7 5.77 1.52 -3.91
N ARG A 8 5.47 0.56 -3.06
CA ARG A 8 5.20 -0.83 -3.46
C ARG A 8 3.77 -1.21 -3.12
N ALA A 9 3.06 -1.76 -4.10
CA ALA A 9 1.70 -2.26 -3.95
C ALA A 9 1.66 -3.74 -4.32
N ILE A 10 1.02 -4.55 -3.48
CA ILE A 10 0.94 -5.99 -3.63
C ILE A 10 -0.52 -6.41 -3.50
N ASN A 11 -1.00 -7.21 -4.45
CA ASN A 11 -2.37 -7.72 -4.51
C ASN A 11 -3.43 -6.60 -4.43
N LEU A 12 -3.22 -5.50 -5.16
CA LEU A 12 -4.17 -4.39 -5.25
C LEU A 12 -5.05 -4.59 -6.50
N ASN A 13 -6.36 -4.66 -6.28
CA ASN A 13 -7.34 -4.74 -7.36
C ASN A 13 -8.19 -3.47 -7.38
N TYR A 14 -8.46 -2.95 -8.57
CA TYR A 14 -9.32 -1.79 -8.74
C TYR A 14 -10.00 -1.78 -10.10
N ASN A 15 -10.91 -0.81 -10.28
CA ASN A 15 -11.73 -0.69 -11.49
C ASN A 15 -12.52 -1.97 -11.76
N ASN A 16 -13.34 -2.40 -10.79
CA ASN A 16 -14.14 -3.63 -10.84
C ASN A 16 -13.29 -4.89 -11.15
N ASN A 17 -12.10 -4.99 -10.55
CA ASN A 17 -11.12 -6.05 -10.78
C ASN A 17 -10.62 -6.15 -12.24
N ALA A 18 -10.84 -5.13 -13.07
CA ALA A 18 -10.29 -5.09 -14.42
C ALA A 18 -8.79 -4.76 -14.43
N ILE A 19 -8.28 -4.16 -13.35
CA ILE A 19 -6.86 -3.84 -13.20
C ILE A 19 -6.37 -4.41 -11.88
N THR A 20 -5.26 -5.15 -11.96
CA THR A 20 -4.60 -5.80 -10.82
C THR A 20 -3.13 -5.41 -10.81
N ILE A 21 -2.65 -5.05 -9.63
CA ILE A 21 -1.22 -4.97 -9.32
C ILE A 21 -0.91 -6.17 -8.43
N GLU A 22 -0.19 -7.15 -8.99
CA GLU A 22 0.18 -8.36 -8.25
C GLU A 22 1.26 -8.04 -7.23
N ASP A 23 2.37 -7.44 -7.68
CA ASP A 23 3.47 -6.96 -6.87
C ASP A 23 4.30 -5.99 -7.73
N GLU A 24 4.17 -4.68 -7.49
CA GLU A 24 4.85 -3.66 -8.29
C GLU A 24 5.48 -2.61 -7.39
N THR A 25 6.71 -2.20 -7.74
CA THR A 25 7.42 -1.11 -7.07
C THR A 25 7.59 0.09 -8.00
N PHE A 26 6.94 1.18 -7.64
CA PHE A 26 7.06 2.48 -8.30
C PHE A 26 8.22 3.25 -7.71
N HIS A 27 9.28 3.42 -8.50
CA HIS A 27 10.47 4.18 -8.12
C HIS A 27 10.25 5.67 -8.37
N PHE A 28 10.43 6.48 -7.32
CA PHE A 28 10.38 7.94 -7.40
C PHE A 28 11.75 8.58 -7.18
N ASP A 29 12.67 7.85 -6.54
CA ASP A 29 14.06 8.22 -6.28
C ASP A 29 14.22 9.57 -5.54
N GLY A 30 13.19 9.97 -4.79
CA GLY A 30 13.16 11.28 -4.14
C GLY A 30 13.03 12.46 -5.11
N GLU A 31 12.62 12.23 -6.34
CA GLU A 31 12.50 13.24 -7.38
C GLU A 31 11.05 13.42 -7.84
N SER A 32 10.82 14.53 -8.55
CA SER A 32 9.50 14.80 -9.14
C SER A 32 9.21 13.75 -10.22
N THR A 33 8.17 12.94 -10.01
CA THR A 33 7.85 11.80 -10.88
C THR A 33 6.50 11.97 -11.55
N LEU A 34 6.42 11.66 -12.86
CA LEU A 34 5.17 11.66 -13.63
C LEU A 34 4.59 10.24 -13.73
N LEU A 35 3.41 10.03 -13.14
CA LEU A 35 2.62 8.82 -13.34
C LEU A 35 1.68 8.99 -14.55
N SER A 36 2.12 8.51 -15.71
CA SER A 36 1.34 8.55 -16.95
C SER A 36 0.54 7.26 -17.14
N LEU A 37 -0.78 7.35 -16.96
CA LEU A 37 -1.72 6.26 -17.21
C LEU A 37 -2.88 6.77 -18.05
N GLN A 38 -3.51 5.88 -18.81
CA GLN A 38 -4.73 6.22 -19.55
C GLN A 38 -5.87 6.62 -18.60
N ASN A 39 -6.93 7.23 -19.15
CA ASN A 39 -8.14 7.50 -18.37
C ASN A 39 -8.77 6.19 -17.91
N GLY A 40 -9.22 6.14 -16.65
CA GLY A 40 -9.66 4.90 -16.01
C GLY A 40 -8.51 3.97 -15.56
N GLY A 41 -7.26 4.25 -15.95
CA GLY A 41 -6.08 3.43 -15.63
C GLY A 41 -5.62 3.50 -14.17
N GLY A 42 -6.35 4.17 -13.26
CA GLY A 42 -6.07 4.12 -11.82
C GLY A 42 -5.17 5.19 -11.22
N LYS A 43 -4.86 6.29 -11.93
CA LYS A 43 -4.01 7.38 -11.38
C LYS A 43 -4.42 7.83 -9.98
N SER A 44 -5.69 8.22 -9.81
CA SER A 44 -6.21 8.64 -8.51
C SER A 44 -6.24 7.51 -7.49
N VAL A 45 -6.41 6.27 -7.94
CA VAL A 45 -6.35 5.08 -7.06
C VAL A 45 -4.93 4.92 -6.51
N LEU A 46 -3.90 5.00 -7.36
CA LEU A 46 -2.50 4.91 -6.91
C LEU A 46 -2.18 5.98 -5.87
N VAL A 47 -2.57 7.23 -6.13
CA VAL A 47 -2.39 8.34 -5.18
C VAL A 47 -3.13 8.06 -3.87
N GLN A 48 -4.38 7.61 -3.94
CA GLN A 48 -5.18 7.24 -2.76
C GLN A 48 -4.53 6.11 -1.95
N MET A 49 -3.96 5.10 -2.61
CA MET A 49 -3.24 4.01 -1.96
C MET A 49 -1.95 4.49 -1.31
N MET A 50 -1.16 5.33 -1.99
CA MET A 50 0.07 5.92 -1.43
C MET A 50 -0.19 6.73 -0.15
N ILE A 51 -1.29 7.48 -0.08
CA ILE A 51 -1.60 8.29 1.12
C ILE A 51 -2.24 7.49 2.25
N ALA A 52 -2.86 6.34 1.95
CA ALA A 52 -3.66 5.60 2.92
C ALA A 52 -2.93 5.24 4.24
N PRO A 53 -1.63 4.84 4.22
CA PRO A 53 -0.85 4.59 5.43
C PRO A 53 -0.54 5.84 6.26
N LEU A 54 -0.61 7.02 5.65
CA LEU A 54 -0.17 8.29 6.24
C LEU A 54 -1.33 9.07 6.88
N VAL A 55 -2.57 8.64 6.66
CA VAL A 55 -3.77 9.38 7.07
C VAL A 55 -4.72 8.56 7.93
N ARG A 56 -5.55 9.26 8.71
CA ARG A 56 -6.63 8.65 9.51
C ARG A 56 -7.76 8.17 8.59
N LYS A 57 -8.56 7.20 9.07
CA LYS A 57 -9.69 6.59 8.34
C LYS A 57 -10.52 7.59 7.54
N ARG A 58 -10.96 8.69 8.17
CA ARG A 58 -11.80 9.75 7.54
C ARG A 58 -11.20 10.46 6.33
N TYR A 59 -9.90 10.27 6.06
CA TYR A 59 -9.16 10.91 4.98
C TYR A 59 -8.70 9.91 3.91
N ARG A 60 -9.07 8.63 4.04
CA ARG A 60 -8.77 7.62 3.02
C ARG A 60 -9.82 7.60 1.92
N ASP A 61 -11.04 8.01 2.23
CA ASP A 61 -12.13 8.07 1.26
C ASP A 61 -11.96 9.27 0.33
N THR A 62 -12.41 9.10 -0.91
CA THR A 62 -12.55 10.19 -1.89
C THR A 62 -14.04 10.46 -2.09
N PRO A 63 -14.45 11.64 -2.59
CA PRO A 63 -15.86 11.98 -2.76
C PRO A 63 -16.69 10.94 -3.53
N ASP A 64 -16.08 10.31 -4.53
CA ASP A 64 -16.75 9.36 -5.42
C ASP A 64 -16.48 7.90 -5.08
N ARG A 65 -15.63 7.63 -4.08
CA ARG A 65 -15.18 6.26 -3.79
C ARG A 65 -14.65 6.07 -2.38
N ASP A 66 -15.30 5.16 -1.68
CA ASP A 66 -14.88 4.67 -0.37
C ASP A 66 -13.63 3.81 -0.50
N PHE A 67 -12.66 4.02 0.39
CA PHE A 67 -11.43 3.23 0.46
C PHE A 67 -11.71 1.74 0.62
N ALA A 68 -12.77 1.39 1.33
CA ALA A 68 -13.10 0.00 1.58
C ALA A 68 -13.65 -0.76 0.35
N SER A 69 -14.14 -0.05 -0.65
CA SER A 69 -14.64 -0.64 -1.89
C SER A 69 -13.56 -1.39 -2.70
N PHE A 70 -12.28 -1.08 -2.49
CA PHE A 70 -11.16 -1.74 -3.18
C PHE A 70 -10.84 -3.13 -2.61
N PHE A 71 -11.29 -3.44 -1.40
CA PHE A 71 -10.92 -4.67 -0.69
C PHE A 71 -12.15 -5.56 -0.52
N THR A 72 -12.41 -6.38 -1.53
CA THR A 72 -13.63 -7.21 -1.63
C THR A 72 -13.43 -8.65 -1.14
N THR A 73 -12.18 -9.07 -0.89
CA THR A 73 -11.83 -10.42 -0.45
C THR A 73 -11.00 -10.40 0.82
N ASN A 74 -10.89 -11.54 1.48
CA ASN A 74 -10.04 -11.73 2.66
C ASN A 74 -8.53 -11.87 2.31
N ARG A 75 -8.15 -11.82 1.02
CA ARG A 75 -6.74 -11.84 0.63
C ARG A 75 -6.12 -10.48 0.95
N PRO A 76 -4.96 -10.43 1.64
CA PRO A 76 -4.33 -9.19 2.03
C PRO A 76 -3.77 -8.43 0.83
N THR A 77 -4.03 -7.13 0.79
CA THR A 77 -3.32 -6.16 -0.03
C THR A 77 -2.27 -5.48 0.84
N PHE A 78 -1.04 -5.33 0.36
CA PHE A 78 -0.01 -4.57 1.04
C PHE A 78 0.27 -3.28 0.28
N ILE A 79 0.36 -2.19 1.04
CA ILE A 79 0.59 -0.82 0.58
C ILE A 79 1.80 -0.31 1.37
N LEU A 80 2.93 -0.15 0.69
CA LEU A 80 4.21 0.16 1.32
C LEU A 80 4.78 1.45 0.72
N THR A 81 5.23 2.37 1.56
CA THR A 81 5.91 3.60 1.13
C THR A 81 7.24 3.71 1.85
N GLU A 82 8.32 3.78 1.09
CA GLU A 82 9.67 3.99 1.64
C GLU A 82 10.06 5.46 1.55
N TRP A 83 10.60 5.98 2.64
CA TRP A 83 11.20 7.30 2.72
C TRP A 83 12.70 7.16 2.82
N VAL A 84 13.45 7.91 2.00
CA VAL A 84 14.87 8.16 2.22
C VAL A 84 15.03 9.27 3.25
N LEU A 85 15.86 9.03 4.27
CA LEU A 85 16.10 9.97 5.36
C LEU A 85 17.26 10.91 5.08
N ASP A 86 17.19 12.09 5.71
CA ASP A 86 18.24 13.11 5.62
C ASP A 86 19.59 12.66 6.18
N GLY A 87 20.66 13.24 5.63
CA GLY A 87 22.01 13.03 6.11
C GLY A 87 22.54 11.61 5.95
N GLY A 88 21.94 10.81 5.06
CA GLY A 88 22.30 9.41 4.88
C GLY A 88 21.92 8.52 6.06
N ALA A 89 20.89 8.90 6.83
CA ALA A 89 20.46 8.15 8.01
C ALA A 89 19.80 6.80 7.68
N GLY A 90 19.53 6.52 6.40
CA GLY A 90 18.90 5.30 5.92
C GLY A 90 17.49 5.54 5.41
N TYR A 91 16.59 4.60 5.71
CA TYR A 91 15.24 4.53 5.19
C TYR A 91 14.24 4.23 6.30
N VAL A 92 13.00 4.72 6.09
CA VAL A 92 11.82 4.32 6.86
C VAL A 92 10.79 3.78 5.88
N MET A 93 10.41 2.53 6.04
CA MET A 93 9.25 1.95 5.38
C MET A 93 8.01 2.11 6.27
N VAL A 94 6.96 2.70 5.70
CA VAL A 94 5.61 2.74 6.29
C VAL A 94 4.75 1.74 5.52
N GLY A 95 4.28 0.71 6.20
CA GLY A 95 3.48 -0.36 5.61
C GLY A 95 2.06 -0.42 6.16
N MET A 96 1.14 -0.80 5.29
CA MET A 96 -0.24 -1.10 5.62
C MET A 96 -0.65 -2.39 4.94
N MET A 97 -1.17 -3.35 5.72
CA MET A 97 -1.92 -4.50 5.23
C MET A 97 -3.41 -4.21 5.37
N VAL A 98 -4.18 -4.45 4.32
CA VAL A 98 -5.65 -4.30 4.32
C VAL A 98 -6.29 -5.53 3.70
N ARG A 99 -7.39 -6.01 4.29
CA ARG A 99 -8.25 -7.04 3.69
C ARG A 99 -9.72 -6.86 4.13
N ARG A 100 -10.65 -7.47 3.39
CA ARG A 100 -12.04 -7.61 3.85
C ARG A 100 -12.05 -8.46 5.11
N LYS A 101 -12.74 -7.98 6.15
CA LYS A 101 -12.98 -8.76 7.37
C LYS A 101 -13.82 -9.99 7.02
N GLN A 102 -13.44 -11.16 7.53
CA GLN A 102 -14.27 -12.35 7.45
C GLN A 102 -15.39 -12.26 8.49
N ALA A 103 -16.62 -12.62 8.14
CA ALA A 103 -17.71 -12.68 9.09
C ALA A 103 -17.46 -13.79 10.12
N SER A 104 -16.75 -13.47 11.20
CA SER A 104 -16.73 -14.27 12.43
C SER A 104 -17.97 -13.91 13.23
N GLY A 105 -18.68 -14.91 13.77
CA GLY A 105 -19.95 -14.77 14.50
C GLY A 105 -19.91 -13.99 15.82
N GLU A 106 -18.94 -13.10 16.01
CA GLU A 106 -18.92 -12.12 17.11
C GLU A 106 -19.27 -10.74 16.53
N GLU A 107 -20.35 -10.18 17.06
CA GLU A 107 -20.98 -8.92 16.65
C GLU A 107 -20.09 -7.68 16.86
N ASP A 108 -20.47 -6.58 16.19
CA ASP A 108 -20.21 -5.18 16.58
C ASP A 108 -18.91 -4.45 16.19
N SER A 109 -18.19 -4.86 15.14
CA SER A 109 -17.33 -3.88 14.43
C SER A 109 -18.08 -3.27 13.24
N ARG A 110 -18.35 -1.96 13.28
CA ARG A 110 -18.78 -1.18 12.10
C ARG A 110 -17.73 -1.17 10.97
N ASP A 111 -16.52 -1.67 11.24
CA ASP A 111 -15.42 -1.72 10.29
C ASP A 111 -15.47 -3.02 9.46
N GLU A 112 -15.58 -2.85 8.15
CA GLU A 112 -15.63 -3.96 7.18
C GLU A 112 -14.24 -4.47 6.75
N LEU A 113 -13.17 -3.84 7.24
CA LEU A 113 -11.79 -4.15 6.89
C LEU A 113 -10.95 -4.50 8.11
N ASP A 114 -10.11 -5.52 7.98
CA ASP A 114 -8.97 -5.73 8.87
C ASP A 114 -7.78 -4.91 8.34
N MET A 115 -7.16 -4.12 9.21
CA MET A 115 -5.99 -3.31 8.86
C MET A 115 -4.86 -3.50 9.89
N VAL A 116 -3.64 -3.67 9.40
CA VAL A 116 -2.42 -3.67 10.22
C VAL A 116 -1.45 -2.66 9.64
N ASN A 117 -1.04 -1.67 10.44
CA ASN A 117 -0.02 -0.71 10.06
C ASN A 117 1.27 -1.02 10.80
N PHE A 118 2.39 -0.83 10.12
CA PHE A 118 3.72 -1.06 10.69
C PHE A 118 4.72 -0.06 10.13
N ILE A 119 5.79 0.13 10.88
CA ILE A 119 6.93 0.98 10.51
C ILE A 119 8.17 0.13 10.66
N TYR A 120 9.08 0.23 9.70
CA TYR A 120 10.37 -0.45 9.74
C TYR A 120 11.48 0.49 9.29
N GLU A 121 12.53 0.61 10.11
CA GLU A 121 13.68 1.46 9.84
C GLU A 121 14.89 0.59 9.52
N TYR A 122 15.65 0.97 8.50
CA TYR A 122 16.86 0.26 8.08
C TYR A 122 17.84 1.20 7.39
N LYS A 123 19.13 0.86 7.45
CA LYS A 123 20.19 1.68 6.86
C LYS A 123 20.56 1.27 5.44
N GLU A 124 20.48 -0.02 5.15
CA GLU A 124 20.95 -0.65 3.93
C GLU A 124 19.99 -1.76 3.51
N ALA A 125 20.12 -2.21 2.25
CA ALA A 125 19.35 -3.32 1.71
C ALA A 125 19.48 -4.57 2.59
N ASN A 126 18.36 -5.24 2.85
CA ASN A 126 18.30 -6.37 3.76
C ASN A 126 17.06 -7.25 3.48
N ASN A 127 16.96 -8.38 4.16
CA ASN A 127 15.89 -9.37 3.93
C ASN A 127 14.46 -8.88 4.24
N PHE A 128 14.31 -7.69 4.83
CA PHE A 128 13.03 -7.11 5.23
C PHE A 128 12.87 -5.66 4.73
N ASP A 129 13.76 -5.18 3.85
CA ASP A 129 13.55 -3.90 3.17
C ASP A 129 12.29 -3.93 2.29
N ILE A 130 11.90 -2.78 1.74
CA ILE A 130 10.68 -2.67 0.94
C ILE A 130 10.65 -3.63 -0.26
N HIS A 131 11.79 -4.10 -0.76
CA HIS A 131 11.87 -5.04 -1.87
C HIS A 131 11.77 -6.50 -1.42
N ASN A 132 12.31 -6.82 -0.24
CA ASN A 132 12.47 -8.20 0.22
C ASN A 132 11.47 -8.62 1.31
N VAL A 133 10.65 -7.72 1.84
CA VAL A 133 9.68 -8.04 2.90
C VAL A 133 8.83 -9.27 2.52
N PRO A 134 8.82 -10.34 3.35
CA PRO A 134 8.29 -11.65 2.96
C PRO A 134 6.77 -11.73 3.19
N VAL A 135 6.01 -10.90 2.46
CA VAL A 135 4.54 -10.86 2.53
C VAL A 135 3.86 -11.74 1.49
N ILE A 136 4.64 -12.30 0.56
CA ILE A 136 4.20 -13.27 -0.44
C ILE A 136 5.02 -14.55 -0.23
N GLU A 137 4.36 -15.69 -0.14
CA GLU A 137 5.03 -16.99 -0.28
C GLU A 137 5.33 -17.22 -1.76
N VAL A 138 6.61 -17.19 -2.15
CA VAL A 138 7.05 -17.42 -3.53
C VAL A 138 7.15 -18.92 -3.86
N ASN A 139 6.75 -19.80 -2.95
CA ASN A 139 6.97 -21.25 -3.08
C ASN A 139 5.66 -22.02 -3.30
N GLY A 140 5.34 -22.25 -4.57
CA GLY A 140 4.73 -23.51 -5.02
C GLY A 140 5.80 -24.59 -5.21
N LYS A 141 6.57 -24.89 -4.16
CA LYS A 141 7.41 -26.09 -4.02
C LYS A 141 7.11 -26.74 -2.69
#